data_AF-Q4TCM9-F1
#
_entry.id   AF-Q4TCM9-F1
#
_cell.length_a   1.000
_cell.length_b   1.000
_cell.length_c   1.000
_cell.angle_alpha   90.00
_cell.angle_beta   90.00
_cell.angle_gamma   90.00
#
_symmetry.space_group_name_H-M   'P 1'
#
loop_
_entity.id
_entity.type
_entity.pdbx_description
1 polymer ?
#
loop_
_entity_poly.entity_id
_entity_poly.type
_entity_poly.pdbx_seq_one_letter_code
_entity_poly.pdbx_strand_id
1 'polypeptide(L)'
;WQQDRQVPFSDVRLPPPSDEKKDIGEGDEVEIFSRSNDQEPYGWWMGKVRMMKGDFYVIEYAAWNASYNEIVTFERLRPVNPNKPITKDSFFKCTVPVPQDLQEACQNENAHKDFKKAVGAIHVSYSPESSELVIVVTLPPKSSPGCVVSAGTPASSTSETTVKRVSLLSDMHLRNLRTKLLLMSRNHEATKHLESSRQLVSSFQEEFAVRPDLMGLAIGSHGSNIQQARKEGASPAHPPFSSSSPPEGKVIGKNGKVIQEIVDKSGVVRVRIEGDNDTKQPRQEVSVLKAPLSPGGAAAVSSLLSQPAWRLVIC
;
A
#
# COMPACT_ATOMS: atom_id res chain seq x y z
N TRP A 1 4.06 -20.10 11.59
CA TRP A 1 4.72 -21.11 12.46
C TRP A 1 4.22 -22.52 12.15
N GLN A 2 3.06 -22.71 11.52
CA GLN A 2 2.65 -23.97 10.87
C GLN A 2 2.29 -23.76 9.40
N GLN A 3 2.18 -24.85 8.63
CA GLN A 3 1.74 -24.84 7.24
C GLN A 3 0.23 -24.63 7.12
N ASP A 4 -0.21 -24.17 5.95
CA ASP A 4 -1.62 -24.00 5.64
C ASP A 4 -2.33 -25.36 5.68
N ARG A 5 -3.51 -25.39 6.29
CA ARG A 5 -4.34 -26.60 6.41
C ARG A 5 -5.79 -26.30 6.08
N GLN A 6 -6.48 -27.31 5.56
CA GLN A 6 -7.93 -27.23 5.42
C GLN A 6 -8.57 -27.46 6.79
N VAL A 7 -9.54 -26.61 7.13
CA VAL A 7 -10.30 -26.70 8.38
C VAL A 7 -11.79 -26.76 8.06
N PRO A 8 -12.58 -27.55 8.80
CA PRO A 8 -14.04 -27.52 8.71
C PRO A 8 -14.59 -26.12 9.04
N PHE A 9 -15.72 -25.77 8.42
CA PHE A 9 -16.39 -24.49 8.71
C PHE A 9 -16.82 -24.34 10.18
N SER A 10 -17.13 -25.46 10.85
CA SER A 10 -17.47 -25.50 12.29
C SER A 10 -16.35 -24.99 13.19
N ASP A 11 -15.11 -25.04 12.71
CA ASP A 11 -13.91 -24.77 13.51
C ASP A 11 -13.39 -23.35 13.25
N VAL A 12 -14.11 -22.56 12.45
CA VAL A 12 -13.73 -21.21 12.06
C VAL A 12 -14.84 -20.25 12.46
N ARG A 13 -14.47 -19.11 13.04
CA ARG A 13 -15.39 -18.00 13.32
C ARG A 13 -14.69 -16.67 13.06
N LEU A 14 -15.48 -15.62 12.84
CA LEU A 14 -14.96 -14.26 12.70
C LEU A 14 -14.46 -13.73 14.06
N PRO A 15 -13.46 -12.84 14.08
CA PRO A 15 -13.02 -12.19 15.31
C PRO A 15 -14.15 -11.35 15.94
N PRO A 16 -14.11 -11.11 17.27
CA PRO A 16 -15.13 -10.31 17.94
C PRO A 16 -15.17 -8.87 17.37
N PRO A 17 -16.34 -8.19 17.41
CA PRO A 17 -16.47 -6.79 17.01
C PRO A 17 -15.54 -5.87 17.82
N SER A 18 -15.01 -4.82 17.19
CA SER A 18 -13.99 -3.94 17.80
C SER A 18 -14.49 -3.06 18.96
N ASP A 19 -15.80 -2.93 19.17
CA ASP A 19 -16.41 -1.94 20.08
C ASP A 19 -16.96 -2.52 21.40
N GLU A 20 -16.69 -3.77 21.74
CA GLU A 20 -17.17 -4.35 23.00
C GLU A 20 -16.13 -4.25 24.12
N LYS A 21 -15.95 -3.05 24.69
CA LYS A 21 -15.50 -2.96 26.07
C LYS A 21 -16.69 -3.28 26.97
N LYS A 22 -16.84 -4.56 27.32
CA LYS A 22 -17.70 -4.98 28.42
C LYS A 22 -16.86 -5.07 29.68
N ASP A 23 -17.42 -4.59 30.79
CA ASP A 23 -16.86 -4.83 32.11
C ASP A 23 -16.90 -6.34 32.36
N ILE A 24 -15.78 -6.90 32.83
CA ILE A 24 -15.65 -8.32 33.16
C ILE A 24 -15.72 -8.43 34.68
N GLY A 25 -16.72 -9.15 35.19
CA GLY A 25 -16.96 -9.36 36.61
C GLY A 25 -16.64 -10.77 37.10
N GLU A 26 -16.77 -10.98 38.40
CA GLU A 26 -16.70 -12.32 38.99
C GLU A 26 -17.87 -13.19 38.51
N GLY A 27 -17.57 -14.41 38.11
CA GLY A 27 -18.55 -15.36 37.59
C GLY A 27 -18.73 -15.32 36.08
N ASP A 28 -18.17 -14.34 35.37
CA ASP A 28 -18.32 -14.20 33.92
C ASP A 28 -17.51 -15.24 33.14
N GLU A 29 -18.08 -15.72 32.04
CA GLU A 29 -17.36 -16.49 31.02
C GLU A 29 -16.54 -15.55 30.14
N VAL A 30 -15.29 -15.90 29.91
CA VAL A 30 -14.31 -15.07 29.20
C VAL A 30 -13.42 -15.89 28.30
N GLU A 31 -12.80 -15.23 27.34
CA GLU A 31 -11.70 -15.77 26.56
C GLU A 31 -10.38 -15.19 27.05
N ILE A 32 -9.41 -16.06 27.32
CA ILE A 32 -8.10 -15.72 27.88
C ILE A 32 -7.02 -15.87 26.82
N PHE A 33 -6.22 -14.82 26.64
CA PHE A 33 -5.07 -14.83 25.75
C PHE A 33 -3.90 -15.56 26.43
N SER A 34 -3.63 -16.79 25.99
CA SER A 34 -2.63 -17.69 26.60
C SER A 34 -2.04 -18.65 25.57
N ARG A 35 -1.00 -19.40 25.95
CA ARG A 35 -0.35 -20.43 25.12
C ARG A 35 -0.17 -21.72 25.92
N SER A 36 -0.26 -22.87 25.26
CA SER A 36 -0.11 -24.17 25.95
C SER A 36 1.33 -24.43 26.38
N ASN A 37 2.30 -23.94 25.62
CA ASN A 37 3.73 -24.08 25.87
C ASN A 37 4.50 -22.94 25.18
N ASP A 38 5.80 -22.84 25.45
CA ASP A 38 6.64 -21.74 24.94
C ASP A 38 6.90 -21.78 23.42
N GLN A 39 6.64 -22.90 22.75
CA GLN A 39 6.82 -23.07 21.31
C GLN A 39 5.57 -22.71 20.52
N GLU A 40 4.40 -22.75 21.16
CA GLU A 40 3.13 -22.39 20.55
C GLU A 40 2.88 -20.88 20.61
N PRO A 41 2.18 -20.33 19.58
CA PRO A 41 1.72 -18.96 19.66
C PRO A 41 0.66 -18.83 20.76
N TYR A 42 0.39 -17.58 21.11
CA TYR A 42 -0.79 -17.27 21.91
C TYR A 42 -2.07 -17.51 21.10
N GLY A 43 -3.10 -17.98 21.80
CA GLY A 43 -4.45 -18.17 21.33
C GLY A 43 -5.45 -17.75 22.40
N TRP A 44 -6.74 -17.82 22.05
CA TRP A 44 -7.84 -17.46 22.96
C TRP A 44 -8.49 -18.72 23.51
N TRP A 45 -8.45 -18.86 24.84
CA TRP A 45 -8.90 -20.05 25.56
C TRP A 45 -10.16 -19.75 26.34
N MET A 46 -11.12 -20.66 26.36
CA MET A 46 -12.34 -20.49 27.14
C MET A 46 -12.08 -20.67 28.64
N GLY A 47 -12.64 -19.81 29.48
CA GLY A 47 -12.59 -19.95 30.91
C GLY A 47 -13.60 -19.07 31.64
N LYS A 48 -13.51 -19.06 32.97
CA LYS A 48 -14.42 -18.33 33.86
C LYS A 48 -13.63 -17.51 34.87
N VAL A 49 -14.08 -16.30 35.15
CA VAL A 49 -13.53 -15.48 36.23
C VAL A 49 -14.07 -16.01 37.55
N ARG A 50 -13.19 -16.54 38.40
CA ARG A 50 -13.57 -17.06 39.71
C ARG A 50 -13.70 -15.94 40.74
N MET A 51 -12.73 -15.04 40.76
CA MET A 51 -12.71 -13.87 41.64
C MET A 51 -11.78 -12.80 41.06
N MET A 52 -11.97 -11.55 41.50
CA MET A 52 -11.12 -10.42 41.14
C MET A 52 -10.67 -9.64 42.38
N LYS A 53 -9.45 -9.14 42.35
CA LYS A 53 -8.92 -8.28 43.42
C LYS A 53 -8.04 -7.19 42.81
N GLY A 54 -8.55 -5.97 42.77
CA GLY A 54 -7.91 -4.88 42.04
C GLY A 54 -7.82 -5.23 40.55
N ASP A 55 -6.63 -5.15 39.98
CA ASP A 55 -6.39 -5.42 38.55
C ASP A 55 -6.09 -6.90 38.23
N PHE A 56 -6.22 -7.78 39.22
CA PHE A 56 -5.92 -9.20 39.09
C PHE A 56 -7.20 -10.04 39.06
N TYR A 57 -7.26 -10.94 38.09
CA TYR A 57 -8.38 -11.85 37.84
C TYR A 57 -7.88 -13.29 38.01
N VAL A 58 -8.52 -14.04 38.89
CA VAL A 58 -8.26 -15.48 39.04
C VAL A 58 -9.18 -16.21 38.07
N ILE A 59 -8.60 -16.88 37.07
CA ILE A 59 -9.33 -17.59 36.03
C ILE A 59 -9.27 -19.11 36.23
N GLU A 60 -10.35 -19.76 35.82
CA GLU A 60 -10.47 -21.21 35.70
C GLU A 60 -10.69 -21.56 34.22
N TYR A 61 -9.81 -22.36 33.63
CA TYR A 61 -9.93 -22.78 32.23
C TYR A 61 -11.05 -23.81 32.04
N ALA A 62 -11.78 -23.77 30.94
CA ALA A 62 -12.86 -24.73 30.68
C ALA A 62 -12.34 -26.12 30.23
N ALA A 63 -11.16 -26.17 29.61
CA ALA A 63 -10.60 -27.39 29.01
C ALA A 63 -9.85 -28.29 30.01
N TRP A 64 -9.37 -27.71 31.10
CA TRP A 64 -8.77 -28.43 32.21
C TRP A 64 -9.76 -28.33 33.37
N ASN A 65 -10.08 -29.45 34.03
CA ASN A 65 -10.87 -29.40 35.26
C ASN A 65 -10.27 -28.36 36.25
N ALA A 66 -11.06 -27.89 37.23
CA ALA A 66 -10.80 -26.80 38.19
C ALA A 66 -9.43 -26.77 38.92
N SER A 67 -8.57 -27.75 38.65
CA SER A 67 -7.20 -27.92 39.15
C SER A 67 -6.23 -26.84 38.67
N TYR A 68 -6.43 -26.27 37.47
CA TYR A 68 -5.52 -25.24 36.94
C TYR A 68 -6.14 -23.85 37.02
N ASN A 69 -5.65 -23.04 37.96
CA ASN A 69 -6.02 -21.64 38.12
C ASN A 69 -4.84 -20.75 37.73
N GLU A 70 -5.10 -19.70 36.95
CA GLU A 70 -4.08 -18.71 36.57
C GLU A 70 -4.53 -17.32 37.05
N ILE A 71 -3.58 -16.47 37.41
CA ILE A 71 -3.85 -15.07 37.75
C ILE A 71 -3.40 -14.22 36.57
N VAL A 72 -4.33 -13.46 35.99
CA VAL A 72 -4.08 -12.62 34.82
C VAL A 72 -4.58 -11.19 35.06
N THR A 73 -4.13 -10.27 34.23
CA THR A 73 -4.63 -8.89 34.17
C THR A 73 -5.69 -8.75 33.08
N PHE A 74 -6.46 -7.66 33.11
CA PHE A 74 -7.52 -7.38 32.13
C PHE A 74 -7.05 -7.42 30.66
N GLU A 75 -5.78 -7.06 30.38
CA GLU A 75 -5.22 -7.05 29.02
C GLU A 75 -5.21 -8.43 28.35
N ARG A 76 -5.21 -9.51 29.13
CA ARG A 76 -5.26 -10.89 28.63
C ARG A 76 -6.68 -11.43 28.55
N LEU A 77 -7.69 -10.63 28.91
CA LEU A 77 -9.08 -11.06 28.94
C LEU A 77 -9.89 -10.34 27.86
N ARG A 78 -10.87 -11.06 27.33
CA ARG A 78 -11.96 -10.46 26.57
C ARG A 78 -13.28 -11.19 26.83
N PRO A 79 -14.43 -10.55 26.61
CA PRO A 79 -15.71 -11.23 26.58
C PRO A 79 -15.70 -12.37 25.55
N VAL A 80 -16.48 -13.41 25.80
CA VAL A 80 -16.63 -14.52 24.84
C VAL A 80 -17.06 -13.99 23.48
N ASN A 81 -16.36 -14.41 22.43
CA ASN A 81 -16.64 -13.95 21.08
C ASN A 81 -18.05 -14.41 20.64
N PRO A 82 -19.00 -13.49 20.38
CA PRO A 82 -20.39 -13.83 20.10
C PRO A 82 -20.59 -14.41 18.68
N ASN A 83 -19.56 -14.35 17.82
CA ASN A 83 -19.65 -14.86 16.46
C ASN A 83 -19.76 -16.39 16.47
N LYS A 84 -20.83 -16.89 15.87
CA LYS A 84 -21.01 -18.31 15.58
C LYS A 84 -19.98 -18.79 14.54
N PRO A 85 -19.72 -20.10 14.48
CA PRO A 85 -18.94 -20.67 13.40
C PRO A 85 -19.47 -20.26 12.03
N ILE A 86 -18.56 -20.07 11.08
CA ILE A 86 -18.91 -19.78 9.70
C ILE A 86 -19.64 -20.98 9.08
N THR A 87 -20.35 -20.71 8.00
CA THR A 87 -21.07 -21.72 7.22
C THR A 87 -20.71 -21.57 5.75
N LYS A 88 -21.13 -22.53 4.92
CA LYS A 88 -20.97 -22.43 3.46
C LYS A 88 -21.58 -21.15 2.89
N ASP A 89 -22.65 -20.65 3.51
CA ASP A 89 -23.36 -19.43 3.12
C ASP A 89 -22.70 -18.15 3.65
N SER A 90 -21.66 -18.25 4.50
CA SER A 90 -20.94 -17.08 5.04
C SER A 90 -20.02 -16.42 4.02
N PHE A 91 -19.69 -17.11 2.93
CA PHE A 91 -18.84 -16.58 1.87
C PHE A 91 -19.47 -16.74 0.50
N PHE A 92 -19.21 -15.76 -0.35
CA PHE A 92 -19.41 -15.84 -1.78
C PHE A 92 -18.05 -15.91 -2.46
N LYS A 93 -17.78 -17.04 -3.13
CA LYS A 93 -16.61 -17.22 -3.99
C LYS A 93 -17.03 -17.10 -5.44
N CYS A 94 -16.33 -16.27 -6.20
CA CYS A 94 -16.48 -16.20 -7.65
C CYS A 94 -15.11 -16.08 -8.32
N THR A 95 -15.08 -16.39 -9.61
CA THR A 95 -13.88 -16.30 -10.43
C THR A 95 -14.14 -15.41 -11.65
N VAL A 96 -13.09 -14.71 -12.09
CA VAL A 96 -13.13 -13.84 -13.26
C VAL A 96 -11.98 -14.23 -14.19
N PRO A 97 -12.25 -14.62 -15.45
CA PRO A 97 -11.19 -14.95 -16.40
C PRO A 97 -10.25 -13.75 -16.62
N VAL A 98 -8.93 -13.99 -16.56
CA VAL A 98 -7.91 -12.95 -16.77
C VAL A 98 -7.34 -13.08 -18.18
N PRO A 99 -7.48 -12.04 -19.03
CA PRO A 99 -6.85 -12.00 -20.35
C PRO A 99 -5.33 -12.19 -20.28
N GLN A 100 -4.76 -12.86 -21.28
CA GLN A 100 -3.33 -13.23 -21.32
C GLN A 100 -2.38 -12.04 -21.10
N ASP A 101 -2.71 -10.88 -21.68
CA ASP A 101 -1.92 -9.65 -21.57
C ASP A 101 -1.89 -9.05 -20.15
N LEU A 102 -2.79 -9.47 -19.26
CA LEU A 102 -2.89 -8.97 -17.89
C LEU A 102 -2.42 -9.98 -16.83
N GLN A 103 -2.11 -11.21 -17.21
CA GLN A 103 -1.79 -12.29 -16.26
C GLN A 103 -0.59 -11.96 -15.38
N GLU A 104 0.49 -11.42 -15.96
CA GLU A 104 1.69 -11.01 -15.22
C GLU A 104 1.36 -9.92 -14.18
N ALA A 105 0.58 -8.92 -14.57
CA ALA A 105 0.18 -7.84 -13.66
C ALA A 105 -0.74 -8.33 -12.53
N CYS A 106 -1.59 -9.33 -12.79
CA CYS A 106 -2.48 -9.93 -11.80
C CYS A 106 -1.77 -10.84 -10.80
N GLN A 107 -0.52 -11.27 -11.05
CA GLN A 107 0.26 -12.01 -10.04
C GLN A 107 0.58 -11.15 -8.81
N ASN A 108 0.61 -9.82 -8.97
CA ASN A 108 0.88 -8.90 -7.88
C ASN A 108 -0.41 -8.61 -7.08
N GLU A 109 -0.54 -9.19 -5.88
CA GLU A 109 -1.70 -8.96 -5.01
C GLU A 109 -1.98 -7.47 -4.73
N ASN A 110 -0.95 -6.63 -4.67
CA ASN A 110 -1.11 -5.20 -4.44
C ASN A 110 -1.85 -4.49 -5.59
N ALA A 111 -1.81 -5.04 -6.80
CA ALA A 111 -2.56 -4.51 -7.94
C ALA A 111 -4.09 -4.59 -7.74
N HIS A 112 -4.55 -5.38 -6.77
CA HIS A 112 -5.97 -5.63 -6.51
C HIS A 112 -6.50 -4.94 -5.25
N LYS A 113 -5.67 -4.18 -4.52
CA LYS A 113 -6.03 -3.58 -3.21
C LYS A 113 -7.29 -2.71 -3.28
N ASP A 114 -7.37 -1.83 -4.26
CA ASP A 114 -8.50 -0.90 -4.40
C ASP A 114 -9.76 -1.62 -4.87
N PHE A 115 -9.61 -2.56 -5.82
CA PHE A 115 -10.70 -3.41 -6.28
C PHE A 115 -11.27 -4.25 -5.14
N LYS A 116 -10.41 -4.94 -4.36
CA LYS A 116 -10.76 -5.72 -3.17
C LYS A 116 -11.58 -4.90 -2.19
N LYS A 117 -11.14 -3.67 -1.89
CA LYS A 117 -11.86 -2.73 -1.01
C LYS A 117 -13.22 -2.33 -1.61
N ALA A 118 -13.27 -2.00 -2.89
CA ALA A 118 -14.49 -1.54 -3.56
C ALA A 118 -15.59 -2.61 -3.63
N VAL A 119 -15.24 -3.89 -3.77
CA VAL A 119 -16.21 -4.99 -3.76
C VAL A 119 -16.48 -5.55 -2.36
N GLY A 120 -15.76 -5.08 -1.33
CA GLY A 120 -15.85 -5.62 0.03
C GLY A 120 -15.30 -7.04 0.17
N ALA A 121 -14.37 -7.44 -0.69
CA ALA A 121 -13.79 -8.78 -0.67
C ALA A 121 -12.78 -8.94 0.48
N ILE A 122 -12.82 -10.10 1.12
CA ILE A 122 -11.80 -10.51 2.10
C ILE A 122 -10.53 -11.01 1.41
N HIS A 123 -10.65 -11.51 0.18
CA HIS A 123 -9.55 -12.07 -0.58
C HIS A 123 -9.73 -11.86 -2.07
N VAL A 124 -8.67 -11.43 -2.76
CA VAL A 124 -8.58 -11.34 -4.22
C VAL A 124 -7.18 -11.79 -4.61
N SER A 125 -7.07 -12.86 -5.39
CA SER A 125 -5.78 -13.38 -5.85
C SER A 125 -5.89 -13.95 -7.25
N TYR A 126 -4.78 -13.99 -7.97
CA TYR A 126 -4.70 -14.65 -9.27
C TYR A 126 -4.31 -16.13 -9.11
N SER A 127 -4.97 -17.00 -9.86
CA SER A 127 -4.64 -18.42 -9.98
C SER A 127 -4.02 -18.68 -11.37
N PRO A 128 -2.70 -18.93 -11.45
CA PRO A 128 -2.03 -19.20 -12.73
C PRO A 128 -2.54 -20.47 -13.42
N GLU A 129 -2.94 -21.48 -12.65
CA GLU A 129 -3.43 -22.76 -13.16
C GLU A 129 -4.73 -22.62 -13.95
N SER A 130 -5.65 -21.81 -13.45
CA SER A 130 -6.95 -21.56 -14.10
C SER A 130 -6.96 -20.31 -14.98
N SER A 131 -5.93 -19.46 -14.88
CA SER A 131 -5.90 -18.11 -15.48
C SER A 131 -7.09 -17.25 -15.02
N GLU A 132 -7.50 -17.39 -13.75
CA GLU A 132 -8.63 -16.68 -13.18
C GLU A 132 -8.23 -15.83 -11.96
N LEU A 133 -8.95 -14.73 -11.75
CA LEU A 133 -8.91 -13.96 -10.53
C LEU A 133 -9.96 -14.53 -9.56
N VAL A 134 -9.50 -15.08 -8.44
CA VAL A 134 -10.33 -15.67 -7.39
C VAL A 134 -10.71 -14.60 -6.38
N ILE A 135 -12.01 -14.38 -6.19
CA ILE A 135 -12.56 -13.34 -5.33
C ILE A 135 -13.42 -14.02 -4.26
N VAL A 136 -13.16 -13.70 -2.99
CA VAL A 136 -13.95 -14.18 -1.85
C VAL A 136 -14.49 -13.00 -1.07
N VAL A 137 -15.81 -12.96 -0.92
CA VAL A 137 -16.54 -11.90 -0.20
C VAL A 137 -17.28 -12.52 0.98
N THR A 138 -17.29 -11.85 2.13
CA THR A 138 -18.11 -12.27 3.27
C THR A 138 -19.54 -11.78 3.07
N LEU A 139 -20.51 -12.68 3.19
CA LEU A 139 -21.92 -12.33 3.17
C LEU A 139 -22.37 -11.99 4.60
N PRO A 140 -23.20 -10.95 4.79
CA PRO A 140 -23.76 -10.65 6.09
C PRO A 140 -24.65 -11.83 6.54
N PRO A 141 -24.65 -12.17 7.84
CA PRO A 141 -25.50 -13.24 8.34
C PRO A 141 -26.97 -12.89 8.10
N LYS A 142 -27.74 -13.86 7.58
CA LYS A 142 -29.17 -13.74 7.24
C LYS A 142 -30.07 -13.31 8.42
N SER A 143 -29.54 -13.22 9.65
CA SER A 143 -30.26 -12.97 10.90
C SER A 143 -29.88 -11.68 11.63
N SER A 144 -29.10 -10.75 11.05
CA SER A 144 -28.76 -9.49 11.72
C SER A 144 -29.95 -8.51 11.75
N PRO A 145 -30.47 -8.09 12.93
CA PRO A 145 -31.67 -7.24 13.06
C PRO A 145 -31.48 -5.77 12.63
N GLY A 146 -30.30 -5.38 12.15
CA GLY A 146 -29.97 -3.99 11.79
C GLY A 146 -30.04 -3.67 10.30
N CYS A 147 -30.37 -4.64 9.44
CA CYS A 147 -30.64 -4.34 8.04
C CYS A 147 -32.06 -3.81 7.95
N VAL A 148 -32.23 -2.49 8.09
CA VAL A 148 -33.39 -1.77 7.56
C VAL A 148 -33.38 -1.88 6.04
N VAL A 149 -33.65 -3.08 5.52
CA VAL A 149 -34.22 -3.22 4.19
C VAL A 149 -35.59 -2.59 4.29
N SER A 150 -35.72 -1.41 3.68
CA SER A 150 -37.01 -0.79 3.40
C SER A 150 -38.02 -1.88 3.03
N ALA A 151 -39.14 -1.92 3.74
CA ALA A 151 -40.17 -2.95 3.61
C ALA A 151 -40.51 -3.17 2.12
N GLY A 152 -40.02 -4.28 1.56
CA GLY A 152 -40.20 -4.60 0.13
C GLY A 152 -39.05 -5.38 -0.53
N THR A 153 -37.85 -5.44 0.06
CA THR A 153 -36.72 -6.15 -0.57
C THR A 153 -36.60 -7.59 -0.05
N PRO A 154 -36.76 -8.63 -0.90
CA PRO A 154 -36.65 -10.02 -0.46
C PRO A 154 -35.23 -10.37 0.03
N ALA A 155 -35.13 -11.31 0.98
CA ALA A 155 -33.90 -11.81 1.61
C ALA A 155 -32.87 -12.43 0.63
N SER A 156 -33.21 -12.56 -0.66
CA SER A 156 -32.30 -12.96 -1.75
C SER A 156 -31.43 -11.81 -2.29
N SER A 157 -31.69 -10.57 -1.87
CA SER A 157 -31.12 -9.36 -2.50
C SER A 157 -29.66 -9.05 -2.11
N THR A 158 -29.20 -9.45 -0.93
CA THR A 158 -27.86 -9.04 -0.44
C THR A 158 -26.72 -9.82 -1.09
N SER A 159 -26.93 -11.11 -1.38
CA SER A 159 -25.99 -11.90 -2.18
C SER A 159 -26.01 -11.44 -3.64
N GLU A 160 -27.19 -11.22 -4.22
CA GLU A 160 -27.35 -10.83 -5.62
C GLU A 160 -26.73 -9.46 -5.92
N THR A 161 -26.88 -8.47 -5.03
CA THR A 161 -26.21 -7.16 -5.16
C THR A 161 -24.69 -7.28 -5.06
N THR A 162 -24.19 -8.18 -4.21
CA THR A 162 -22.74 -8.44 -4.08
C THR A 162 -22.20 -9.10 -5.35
N VAL A 163 -22.89 -10.10 -5.90
CA VAL A 163 -22.53 -10.75 -7.17
C VAL A 163 -22.50 -9.73 -8.31
N LYS A 164 -23.55 -8.93 -8.46
CA LYS A 164 -23.63 -7.88 -9.49
C LYS A 164 -22.53 -6.83 -9.32
N ARG A 165 -22.22 -6.44 -8.08
CA ARG A 165 -21.14 -5.51 -7.76
C ARG A 165 -19.78 -6.05 -8.17
N VAL A 166 -19.48 -7.31 -7.85
CA VAL A 166 -18.22 -7.94 -8.26
C VAL A 166 -18.12 -8.00 -9.78
N SER A 167 -19.16 -8.47 -10.47
CA SER A 167 -19.17 -8.56 -11.94
C SER A 167 -18.97 -7.20 -12.63
N LEU A 168 -19.63 -6.14 -12.16
CA LEU A 168 -19.49 -4.81 -12.76
C LEU A 168 -18.10 -4.20 -12.51
N LEU A 169 -17.57 -4.38 -11.30
CA LEU A 169 -16.28 -3.80 -10.92
C LEU A 169 -15.10 -4.61 -11.44
N SER A 170 -15.24 -5.91 -11.71
CA SER A 170 -14.15 -6.74 -12.23
C SER A 170 -13.73 -6.31 -13.63
N ASP A 171 -14.70 -6.02 -14.49
CA ASP A 171 -14.43 -5.55 -15.86
C ASP A 171 -13.74 -4.18 -15.84
N MET A 172 -14.21 -3.27 -14.97
CA MET A 172 -13.59 -1.97 -14.77
C MET A 172 -12.16 -2.11 -14.26
N HIS A 173 -11.94 -3.00 -13.28
CA HIS A 173 -10.62 -3.27 -12.72
C HIS A 173 -9.62 -3.76 -13.77
N LEU A 174 -10.01 -4.73 -14.60
CA LEU A 174 -9.15 -5.24 -15.67
C LEU A 174 -8.85 -4.17 -16.73
N ARG A 175 -9.84 -3.34 -17.10
CA ARG A 175 -9.61 -2.20 -18.00
C ARG A 175 -8.61 -1.20 -17.40
N ASN A 176 -8.77 -0.85 -16.13
CA ASN A 176 -7.87 0.07 -15.43
C ASN A 176 -6.44 -0.49 -15.36
N LEU A 177 -6.29 -1.78 -15.11
CA LEU A 177 -5.00 -2.45 -15.09
C LEU A 177 -4.31 -2.38 -16.45
N ARG A 178 -5.06 -2.67 -17.54
CA ARG A 178 -4.57 -2.53 -18.92
C ARG A 178 -4.11 -1.11 -19.24
N THR A 179 -4.92 -0.11 -18.89
CA THR A 179 -4.55 1.31 -19.09
C THR A 179 -3.30 1.68 -18.31
N LYS A 180 -3.18 1.21 -17.06
CA LYS A 180 -1.98 1.44 -16.24
C LYS A 180 -0.74 0.84 -16.91
N LEU A 181 -0.80 -0.40 -17.38
CA LEU A 181 0.33 -1.05 -18.08
C LEU A 181 0.73 -0.28 -19.34
N LEU A 182 -0.25 0.16 -20.14
CA LEU A 182 0.02 0.96 -21.34
C LEU A 182 0.74 2.28 -21.00
N LEU A 183 0.31 2.97 -19.94
CA LEU A 183 0.95 4.21 -19.49
C LEU A 183 2.36 3.96 -18.94
N MET A 184 2.56 2.87 -18.18
CA MET A 184 3.88 2.49 -17.69
C MET A 184 4.86 2.17 -18.84
N SER A 185 4.40 1.46 -19.87
CA SER A 185 5.19 1.18 -21.08
C SER A 185 5.61 2.46 -21.80
N ARG A 186 4.67 3.38 -22.05
CA ARG A 186 4.97 4.69 -22.67
C ARG A 186 5.94 5.53 -21.82
N ASN A 187 5.78 5.50 -20.51
CA ASN A 187 6.66 6.24 -19.59
C ASN A 187 8.08 5.65 -19.59
N HIS A 188 8.21 4.33 -19.60
CA HIS A 188 9.51 3.66 -19.71
C HIS A 188 10.22 4.03 -21.01
N GLU A 189 9.51 4.02 -22.14
CA GLU A 189 10.06 4.43 -23.44
C GLU A 189 10.49 5.90 -23.43
N ALA A 190 9.63 6.81 -22.94
CA ALA A 190 9.97 8.22 -22.81
C ALA A 190 11.20 8.46 -21.92
N THR A 191 11.33 7.72 -20.81
CA THR A 191 12.48 7.77 -19.91
C THR A 191 13.75 7.32 -20.62
N LYS A 192 13.69 6.22 -21.38
CA LYS A 192 14.81 5.73 -22.19
C LYS A 192 15.24 6.73 -23.26
N HIS A 193 14.29 7.38 -23.94
CA HIS A 193 14.60 8.45 -24.90
C HIS A 193 15.28 9.64 -24.23
N LEU A 194 14.82 10.02 -23.02
CA LEU A 194 15.41 11.11 -22.26
C LEU A 194 16.84 10.78 -21.80
N GLU A 195 17.09 9.55 -21.35
CA GLU A 195 18.43 9.07 -20.99
C GLU A 195 19.37 9.05 -22.20
N SER A 196 18.88 8.55 -23.34
CA SER A 196 19.65 8.50 -24.59
C SER A 196 19.99 9.91 -25.08
N SER A 197 19.03 10.83 -25.04
CA SER A 197 19.24 12.24 -25.35
C SER A 197 20.23 12.90 -24.38
N ARG A 198 20.15 12.58 -23.09
CA ARG A 198 21.10 13.06 -22.07
C ARG A 198 22.53 12.57 -22.32
N GLN A 199 22.71 11.29 -22.69
CA GLN A 199 24.01 10.75 -23.07
C GLN A 199 24.58 11.43 -24.31
N LEU A 200 23.74 11.67 -25.32
CA LEU A 200 24.15 12.43 -26.51
C LEU A 200 24.59 13.85 -26.13
N VAL A 201 23.80 14.60 -25.34
CA VAL A 201 24.20 15.94 -24.89
C VAL A 201 25.50 15.91 -24.08
N SER A 202 25.69 14.93 -23.21
CA SER A 202 26.95 14.73 -22.49
C SER A 202 28.13 14.43 -23.40
N SER A 203 27.92 13.72 -24.52
CA SER A 203 28.97 13.41 -25.49
C SER A 203 29.39 14.62 -26.35
N PHE A 204 28.55 15.65 -26.43
CA PHE A 204 28.86 16.92 -27.11
C PHE A 204 29.30 18.03 -26.15
N GLN A 205 29.45 17.73 -24.86
CA GLN A 205 29.97 18.65 -23.85
C GLN A 205 31.36 18.19 -23.42
N GLU A 206 32.37 18.97 -23.79
CA GLU A 206 33.73 18.79 -23.29
C GLU A 206 33.92 19.70 -22.06
N GLU A 207 34.11 19.09 -20.89
CA GLU A 207 34.46 19.81 -19.67
C GLU A 207 35.95 20.14 -19.66
N PHE A 208 36.29 21.42 -19.56
CA PHE A 208 37.67 21.86 -19.41
C PHE A 208 37.85 22.63 -18.10
N ALA A 209 38.93 22.31 -17.38
CA ALA A 209 39.28 23.02 -16.17
C ALA A 209 39.95 24.36 -16.51
N VAL A 210 39.42 25.45 -15.97
CA VAL A 210 40.05 26.77 -16.08
C VAL A 210 40.91 27.00 -14.84
N ARG A 211 42.19 27.33 -15.04
CA ARG A 211 43.07 27.73 -13.92
C ARG A 211 42.45 28.91 -13.18
N PRO A 212 42.46 28.95 -11.83
CA PRO A 212 41.81 30.02 -11.06
C PRO A 212 42.24 31.43 -11.50
N ASP A 213 43.53 31.56 -11.80
CA ASP A 213 44.24 32.75 -12.29
C ASP A 213 43.69 33.27 -13.63
N LEU A 214 43.04 32.41 -14.43
CA LEU A 214 42.50 32.72 -15.76
C LEU A 214 40.96 32.79 -15.78
N MET A 215 40.29 32.52 -14.67
CA MET A 215 38.82 32.47 -14.61
C MET A 215 38.19 33.83 -14.96
N GLY A 216 38.80 34.94 -14.50
CA GLY A 216 38.34 36.29 -14.82
C GLY A 216 38.45 36.64 -16.31
N LEU A 217 39.47 36.13 -16.99
CA LEU A 217 39.66 36.30 -18.44
C LEU A 217 38.72 35.39 -19.24
N ALA A 218 38.52 34.15 -18.76
CA ALA A 218 37.59 33.20 -19.37
C ALA A 218 36.14 33.69 -19.29
N ILE A 219 35.73 34.32 -18.16
CA ILE A 219 34.41 34.94 -18.00
C ILE A 219 34.32 36.25 -18.81
N GLY A 220 35.36 37.08 -18.74
CA GLY A 220 35.39 38.44 -19.26
C GLY A 220 34.62 39.43 -18.38
N SER A 221 34.79 40.72 -18.63
CA SER A 221 34.04 41.78 -17.93
C SER A 221 32.54 41.59 -18.14
N HIS A 222 31.79 41.49 -17.05
CA HIS A 222 30.34 41.19 -17.03
C HIS A 222 29.92 39.90 -17.76
N GLY A 223 30.85 38.96 -17.97
CA GLY A 223 30.55 37.70 -18.66
C GLY A 223 30.58 37.78 -20.20
N SER A 224 31.12 38.86 -20.77
CA SER A 224 31.12 39.08 -22.23
C SER A 224 31.74 37.91 -23.02
N ASN A 225 32.83 37.32 -22.50
CA ASN A 225 33.57 36.27 -23.21
C ASN A 225 32.80 34.94 -23.22
N ILE A 226 32.21 34.55 -22.09
CA ILE A 226 31.33 33.35 -22.02
C ILE A 226 30.06 33.53 -22.85
N GLN A 227 29.49 34.74 -22.89
CA GLN A 227 28.30 35.01 -23.69
C GLN A 227 28.59 34.96 -25.20
N GLN A 228 29.76 35.42 -25.65
CA GLN A 228 30.21 35.28 -27.04
C GLN A 228 30.48 33.82 -27.41
N ALA A 229 31.17 33.06 -26.56
CA ALA A 229 31.42 31.63 -26.79
C ALA A 229 30.11 30.82 -26.95
N ARG A 230 29.06 31.15 -26.18
CA ARG A 230 27.72 30.57 -26.33
C ARG A 230 27.03 30.93 -27.65
N LYS A 231 27.39 32.08 -28.24
CA LYS A 231 26.84 32.58 -29.51
C LYS A 231 27.55 31.97 -30.72
N GLU A 232 28.85 31.69 -30.60
CA GLU A 232 29.68 31.14 -31.69
C GLU A 232 29.70 29.59 -31.71
N GLY A 233 29.40 28.92 -30.59
CA GLY A 233 29.31 27.46 -30.50
C GLY A 233 27.96 26.84 -30.87
N ALA A 234 27.00 27.60 -31.41
CA ALA A 234 25.66 27.11 -31.75
C ALA A 234 25.42 27.06 -33.26
N SER A 235 26.06 26.12 -33.94
CA SER A 235 25.51 25.56 -35.18
C SER A 235 25.27 24.07 -34.94
N PRO A 236 24.00 23.60 -34.88
CA PRO A 236 23.75 22.17 -34.87
C PRO A 236 24.14 21.66 -36.26
N ALA A 237 25.25 20.94 -36.34
CA ALA A 237 25.46 20.03 -37.45
C ALA A 237 24.27 19.06 -37.47
N HIS A 238 23.49 19.12 -38.54
CA HIS A 238 22.41 18.18 -38.82
C HIS A 238 22.95 16.73 -38.72
N PRO A 239 22.29 15.81 -37.98
CA PRO A 239 22.40 14.40 -38.31
C PRO A 239 21.66 14.16 -39.63
N PRO A 240 22.21 13.38 -40.58
CA PRO A 240 21.53 13.13 -41.83
C PRO A 240 20.53 12.00 -41.62
N PHE A 241 19.32 12.25 -41.11
CA PHE A 241 18.22 11.29 -41.27
C PHE A 241 16.85 11.96 -41.36
N SER A 242 16.22 11.74 -42.50
CA SER A 242 14.81 11.95 -42.79
C SER A 242 13.92 11.14 -41.84
N SER A 243 13.04 11.79 -41.08
CA SER A 243 11.73 11.23 -40.72
C SER A 243 10.75 12.32 -40.32
N SER A 244 9.52 12.15 -40.77
CA SER A 244 8.39 13.07 -40.73
C SER A 244 7.74 13.18 -39.36
N SER A 245 8.24 14.04 -38.48
CA SER A 245 7.48 14.49 -37.31
C SER A 245 7.67 16.00 -37.10
N PRO A 246 6.59 16.74 -36.79
CA PRO A 246 6.69 18.19 -36.66
C PRO A 246 7.52 18.55 -35.42
N PRO A 247 8.32 19.64 -35.47
CA PRO A 247 9.14 20.05 -34.35
C PRO A 247 8.26 20.51 -33.18
N GLU A 248 8.36 19.82 -32.04
CA GLU A 248 7.81 20.31 -30.78
C GLU A 248 8.64 21.50 -30.30
N GLY A 249 8.09 22.70 -30.49
CA GLY A 249 8.71 23.95 -30.04
C GLY A 249 8.81 24.00 -28.52
N LYS A 250 10.04 23.98 -27.99
CA LYS A 250 10.31 24.26 -26.58
C LYS A 250 10.14 25.76 -26.32
N VAL A 251 8.94 26.16 -25.89
CA VAL A 251 8.63 27.54 -25.49
C VAL A 251 9.30 27.84 -24.15
N ILE A 252 10.52 28.39 -24.17
CA ILE A 252 11.18 28.91 -22.98
C ILE A 252 10.75 30.37 -22.81
N GLY A 253 9.60 30.57 -22.17
CA GLY A 253 9.10 31.90 -21.82
C GLY A 253 9.92 32.49 -20.67
N LYS A 254 10.50 33.67 -20.87
CA LYS A 254 11.02 34.51 -19.78
C LYS A 254 9.89 34.72 -18.76
N ASN A 255 10.10 34.24 -17.53
CA ASN A 255 9.26 34.46 -16.35
C ASN A 255 7.88 33.75 -16.32
N GLY A 256 7.74 32.55 -16.88
CA GLY A 256 6.61 31.64 -16.59
C GLY A 256 5.21 32.09 -17.04
N LYS A 257 5.03 33.33 -17.50
CA LYS A 257 3.75 33.92 -17.95
C LYS A 257 3.10 33.14 -19.08
N VAL A 258 3.90 32.66 -20.04
CA VAL A 258 3.39 31.94 -21.22
C VAL A 258 2.81 30.57 -20.84
N ILE A 259 3.41 29.88 -19.87
CA ILE A 259 2.92 28.58 -19.38
C ILE A 259 1.58 28.77 -18.67
N GLN A 260 1.45 29.82 -17.87
CA GLN A 260 0.21 30.15 -17.17
C GLN A 260 -0.93 30.47 -18.17
N GLU A 261 -0.64 31.26 -19.20
CA GLU A 261 -1.60 31.62 -20.25
C GLU A 261 -2.05 30.41 -21.09
N ILE A 262 -1.14 29.44 -21.34
CA ILE A 262 -1.48 28.18 -22.01
C ILE A 262 -2.38 27.32 -21.11
N VAL A 263 -2.08 27.22 -19.81
CA VAL A 263 -2.92 26.47 -18.85
C VAL A 263 -4.32 27.09 -18.75
N ASP A 264 -4.41 28.41 -18.66
CA ASP A 264 -5.67 29.14 -18.50
C ASP A 264 -6.55 29.05 -19.77
N LYS A 265 -5.96 29.05 -20.98
CA LYS A 265 -6.70 28.94 -22.25
C LYS A 265 -6.98 27.51 -22.70
N SER A 266 -6.22 26.52 -22.24
CA SER A 266 -6.39 25.10 -22.63
C SER A 266 -7.39 24.33 -21.77
N GLY A 267 -7.83 24.90 -20.65
CA GLY A 267 -8.79 24.25 -19.74
C GLY A 267 -8.22 23.02 -19.01
N VAL A 268 -6.90 22.83 -19.02
CA VAL A 268 -6.25 21.66 -18.44
C VAL A 268 -6.25 21.75 -16.91
N VAL A 269 -6.97 20.85 -16.26
CA VAL A 269 -6.97 20.70 -14.80
C VAL A 269 -5.69 19.99 -14.35
N ARG A 270 -4.90 20.63 -13.49
CA ARG A 270 -3.73 20.00 -12.85
C ARG A 270 -4.19 18.97 -11.81
N VAL A 271 -4.08 17.69 -12.13
CA VAL A 271 -4.28 16.60 -11.17
C VAL A 271 -2.94 16.27 -10.52
N ARG A 272 -2.85 16.48 -9.20
CA ARG A 272 -1.70 16.08 -8.39
C ARG A 272 -1.90 14.62 -8.02
N ILE A 273 -1.13 13.72 -8.63
CA ILE A 273 -1.07 12.33 -8.21
C ILE A 273 0.05 12.25 -7.19
N GLU A 274 -0.32 12.03 -5.93
CA GLU A 274 0.62 11.83 -4.84
C GLU A 274 1.29 10.46 -5.03
N GLY A 275 2.54 10.49 -5.47
CA GLY A 275 3.38 9.31 -5.63
C GLY A 275 4.04 8.97 -4.31
N ASP A 276 3.80 7.75 -3.85
CA ASP A 276 4.46 7.12 -2.71
C ASP A 276 5.94 6.86 -3.04
N ASN A 277 6.82 7.80 -2.65
CA ASN A 277 8.23 7.59 -2.29
C ASN A 277 8.90 8.94 -1.99
N ASP A 278 8.82 9.39 -0.73
CA ASP A 278 9.58 10.52 -0.24
C ASP A 278 10.82 10.00 0.53
N THR A 279 11.74 9.33 -0.16
CA THR A 279 13.09 9.07 0.39
C THR A 279 13.94 10.32 0.20
N LYS A 280 13.74 11.33 1.05
CA LYS A 280 14.65 12.47 1.15
C LYS A 280 15.91 12.05 1.91
N GLN A 281 17.02 11.91 1.20
CA GLN A 281 18.35 12.12 1.80
C GLN A 281 18.72 13.61 1.66
N PRO A 282 19.04 14.33 2.74
CA PRO A 282 19.65 15.66 2.64
C PRO A 282 21.16 15.53 2.40
N ARG A 283 21.65 16.19 1.34
CA ARG A 283 23.07 16.35 1.01
C ARG A 283 23.67 17.44 1.89
N GLN A 284 24.71 17.11 2.65
CA GLN A 284 25.45 18.03 3.54
C GLN A 284 26.24 19.09 2.75
N GLU A 285 26.16 20.34 3.23
CA GLU A 285 27.07 21.44 2.90
C GLU A 285 28.06 21.61 4.06
N VAL A 286 29.36 21.67 3.76
CA VAL A 286 30.45 21.77 4.74
C VAL A 286 30.75 23.26 4.98
N SER A 287 30.57 23.72 6.21
CA SER A 287 31.18 24.96 6.71
C SER A 287 31.88 24.68 8.03
N VAL A 288 33.21 24.82 8.02
CA VAL A 288 34.10 24.73 9.17
C VAL A 288 33.93 25.98 10.03
N LEU A 289 33.80 25.82 11.36
CA LEU A 289 34.47 26.66 12.39
C LEU A 289 34.30 26.05 13.80
N LYS A 290 35.47 25.73 14.38
CA LYS A 290 35.88 25.51 15.78
C LYS A 290 34.84 25.36 16.93
N ALA A 291 35.00 24.25 17.66
CA ALA A 291 34.47 23.96 19.00
C ALA A 291 35.20 24.75 20.13
N PRO A 292 34.77 24.67 21.41
CA PRO A 292 35.04 23.48 22.24
C PRO A 292 33.93 22.98 23.20
N LEU A 293 33.90 21.65 23.38
CA LEU A 293 33.75 20.81 24.61
C LEU A 293 32.51 20.99 25.52
N SER A 294 31.88 20.01 26.17
CA SER A 294 31.78 18.52 26.23
C SER A 294 30.76 18.23 27.38
N PRO A 295 30.48 16.98 27.84
CA PRO A 295 29.75 15.87 27.22
C PRO A 295 28.52 15.42 28.05
N GLY A 296 27.66 14.56 27.48
CA GLY A 296 26.80 13.71 28.29
C GLY A 296 25.74 12.91 27.52
N GLY A 297 25.88 11.58 27.49
CA GLY A 297 24.76 10.65 27.40
C GLY A 297 24.54 9.96 26.05
N ALA A 298 25.16 8.79 25.89
CA ALA A 298 24.86 7.83 24.84
C ALA A 298 23.51 7.13 25.08
N ALA A 299 22.69 6.97 24.04
CA ALA A 299 21.69 5.91 23.96
C ALA A 299 21.54 5.46 22.51
N ALA A 300 21.60 4.14 22.33
CA ALA A 300 21.76 3.45 21.06
C ALA A 300 20.48 3.41 20.22
N VAL A 301 20.68 3.43 18.91
CA VAL A 301 19.68 3.24 17.85
C VAL A 301 19.36 1.74 17.74
N SER A 302 18.08 1.37 17.75
CA SER A 302 17.62 0.09 17.23
C SER A 302 16.60 0.30 16.12
N SER A 303 16.82 -0.45 15.06
CA SER A 303 16.22 -0.42 13.74
C SER A 303 14.79 -0.95 13.75
N LEU A 304 13.81 -0.18 13.27
CA LEU A 304 12.47 -0.69 12.93
C LEU A 304 12.39 -0.90 11.42
N LEU A 305 12.69 -2.13 11.02
CA LEU A 305 12.41 -2.69 9.71
C LEU A 305 10.90 -2.96 9.57
N SER A 306 10.32 -2.40 8.50
CA SER A 306 9.39 -3.05 7.57
C SER A 306 8.43 -4.11 8.15
N GLN A 307 7.17 -3.71 8.38
CA GLN A 307 6.06 -4.66 8.56
C GLN A 307 5.36 -4.91 7.22
N PRO A 308 5.19 -6.17 6.78
CA PRO A 308 4.20 -6.50 5.77
C PRO A 308 2.98 -7.21 6.38
N ALA A 309 1.83 -6.87 5.81
CA ALA A 309 0.64 -7.70 5.61
C ALA A 309 -0.06 -8.30 6.84
N TRP A 310 -1.26 -7.79 7.08
CA TRP A 310 -2.32 -8.42 7.86
C TRP A 310 -2.57 -9.86 7.38
N ARG A 311 -2.02 -10.85 8.10
CA ARG A 311 -2.44 -12.25 8.01
C ARG A 311 -3.60 -12.45 8.99
N LEU A 312 -4.75 -12.88 8.48
CA LEU A 312 -5.83 -13.38 9.33
C LEU A 312 -5.37 -14.72 9.90
N VAL A 313 -4.77 -14.68 11.09
CA VAL A 313 -4.47 -15.86 11.88
C VAL A 313 -5.77 -16.28 12.54
N ILE A 314 -6.35 -17.37 12.07
CA ILE A 314 -7.47 -18.04 12.73
C ILE A 314 -6.83 -18.91 13.82
N CYS A 315 -6.81 -18.38 15.05
CA CYS A 315 -6.48 -19.12 16.26
C CYS A 315 -7.67 -19.96 16.72
#